data_AF-G4ZNE4-F1
#
_entry.id   AF-G4ZNE4-F1
#
_cell.length_a   1.000
_cell.length_b   1.000
_cell.length_c   1.000
_cell.angle_alpha   90.00
_cell.angle_beta   90.00
_cell.angle_gamma   90.00
#
_symmetry.space_group_name_H-M   'P 1'
#
loop_
_entity.id
_entity.type
_entity.pdbx_description
1 polymer ?
#
loop_
_entity_poly.entity_id
_entity_poly.type
_entity_poly.pdbx_seq_one_letter_code
_entity_poly.pdbx_strand_id
1 'polypeptide(L)'
;MDALEAKKSEGNALFQQQRFAEAVQVYTSVLDGLASLGAAEEAAVRLNTAVRLNRAWAWIQMPEGDGSAFTLAAAEQDCSAVIGRDPCCVKAFYRRALVRERMSHWKVR
;
A
#
# COMPACT_ATOMS: atom_id res chain seq x y z
N MET A 1 19.06 -4.21 -4.48
CA MET A 1 17.71 -4.83 -4.44
C MET A 1 17.46 -5.58 -3.13
N ASP A 2 18.38 -6.43 -2.67
CA ASP A 2 18.19 -7.27 -1.46
C ASP A 2 17.83 -6.51 -0.19
N ALA A 3 18.43 -5.34 0.05
CA ALA A 3 18.10 -4.50 1.21
C ALA A 3 16.63 -4.02 1.20
N LEU A 4 16.06 -3.76 0.02
CA LEU A 4 14.67 -3.34 -0.12
C LEU A 4 13.70 -4.52 0.10
N GLU A 5 14.09 -5.73 -0.32
CA GLU A 5 13.33 -6.95 -0.05
C GLU A 5 13.33 -7.33 1.43
N ALA A 6 14.45 -7.12 2.13
CA ALA A 6 14.53 -7.28 3.58
C ALA A 6 13.56 -6.32 4.29
N LYS A 7 13.54 -5.04 3.90
CA LYS A 7 12.59 -4.05 4.42
C LYS A 7 11.12 -4.39 4.12
N LYS A 8 10.81 -4.91 2.92
CA LYS A 8 9.45 -5.42 2.64
C LYS A 8 9.06 -6.49 3.67
N SER A 9 9.99 -7.38 3.99
CA SER A 9 9.77 -8.48 4.93
C SER A 9 9.61 -7.99 6.37
N GLU A 10 10.37 -6.96 6.78
CA GLU A 10 10.17 -6.23 8.04
C GLU A 10 8.77 -5.60 8.11
N GLY A 11 8.34 -4.91 7.05
CA GLY A 11 6.99 -4.35 6.97
C GLY A 11 5.91 -5.42 7.12
N ASN A 12 6.12 -6.61 6.52
CA ASN A 12 5.20 -7.73 6.70
C ASN A 12 5.17 -8.24 8.14
N ALA A 13 6.31 -8.31 8.83
CA ALA A 13 6.37 -8.71 10.23
C ALA A 13 5.62 -7.72 11.15
N LEU A 14 5.80 -6.42 10.92
CA LEU A 14 5.04 -5.36 11.61
C LEU A 14 3.54 -5.48 11.34
N PHE A 15 3.17 -5.77 10.09
CA PHE A 15 1.77 -5.99 9.71
C PHE A 15 1.15 -7.17 10.49
N GLN A 16 1.86 -8.29 10.61
CA GLN A 16 1.37 -9.46 11.39
C GLN A 16 1.21 -9.13 12.89
N GLN A 17 2.00 -8.20 13.41
CA GLN A 17 1.89 -7.69 14.79
C GLN A 17 0.79 -6.63 14.95
N GLN A 18 -0.02 -6.36 13.92
CA GLN A 18 -1.04 -5.29 13.89
C GLN A 18 -0.46 -3.87 14.05
N ARG A 19 0.85 -3.70 13.86
CA ARG A 19 1.54 -2.41 13.91
C ARG A 19 1.46 -1.72 12.56
N PHE A 20 0.25 -1.40 12.12
CA PHE A 20 -0.04 -0.95 10.75
C PHE A 20 0.65 0.37 10.39
N ALA A 21 0.71 1.34 11.32
CA ALA A 21 1.35 2.63 11.09
C ALA A 21 2.85 2.48 10.80
N GLU A 22 3.52 1.60 11.55
CA GLU A 22 4.95 1.33 11.37
C GLU A 22 5.20 0.52 10.10
N ALA A 23 4.34 -0.47 9.81
CA ALA A 23 4.40 -1.22 8.56
C ALA A 23 4.32 -0.29 7.34
N VAL A 24 3.42 0.69 7.37
CA VAL A 24 3.30 1.72 6.33
C VAL A 24 4.58 2.54 6.17
N GLN A 25 5.21 2.97 7.26
CA GLN A 25 6.45 3.73 7.20
C GLN A 25 7.56 2.91 6.53
N VAL A 26 7.70 1.63 6.91
CA VAL A 26 8.67 0.72 6.31
C VAL A 26 8.40 0.54 4.82
N TYR A 27 7.16 0.23 4.43
CA TYR A 27 6.78 0.11 3.02
C TYR A 27 7.00 1.39 2.22
N THR A 28 6.75 2.56 2.81
CA THR A 28 7.02 3.86 2.18
C THR A 28 8.51 4.03 1.90
N SER A 29 9.37 3.69 2.87
CA SER A 29 10.82 3.75 2.66
C SER A 29 11.31 2.81 1.54
N VAL A 30 10.62 1.68 1.31
CA VAL A 30 10.92 0.79 0.18
C VAL A 30 10.56 1.46 -1.14
N LEU A 31 9.39 2.10 -1.23
CA LEU A 31 8.96 2.80 -2.44
C LEU A 31 9.85 3.99 -2.77
N ASP A 32 10.28 4.75 -1.76
CA ASP A 32 11.22 5.86 -1.93
C ASP A 32 12.59 5.37 -2.44
N GLY A 33 13.08 4.24 -1.88
CA GLY A 33 14.29 3.59 -2.36
C GLY A 33 14.17 3.06 -3.80
N LEU A 34 13.00 2.55 -4.20
CA LEU A 34 12.76 2.15 -5.59
C LEU A 34 12.72 3.34 -6.54
N ALA A 35 12.15 4.47 -6.10
CA ALA A 35 12.09 5.69 -6.90
C ALA A 35 13.50 6.30 -7.13
N SER A 36 14.36 6.29 -6.10
CA SER A 36 15.73 6.84 -6.22
C SER A 36 16.65 6.00 -7.09
N LEU A 37 16.42 4.69 -7.19
CA LEU A 37 17.18 3.79 -8.05
C LEU A 37 16.81 3.89 -9.53
N GLY A 38 15.71 4.59 -9.89
CA GLY A 38 15.25 4.70 -11.28
C GLY A 38 14.95 3.34 -11.93
N ALA A 39 14.60 2.33 -11.13
CA ALA A 39 14.65 0.94 -11.55
C ALA A 39 13.47 0.56 -12.47
N ALA A 40 13.73 0.50 -13.77
CA ALA A 40 12.85 -0.11 -14.78
C ALA A 40 12.97 -1.65 -14.84
N GLU A 41 13.81 -2.24 -13.98
CA GLU A 41 14.01 -3.68 -13.92
C GLU A 41 12.73 -4.39 -13.48
N GLU A 42 12.42 -5.52 -14.11
CA GLU A 42 11.19 -6.28 -13.83
C GLU A 42 11.08 -6.69 -12.36
N ALA A 43 12.20 -7.04 -11.72
CA ALA A 43 12.25 -7.34 -10.29
C ALA A 43 11.83 -6.14 -9.42
N ALA A 44 12.28 -4.93 -9.77
CA ALA A 44 11.90 -3.71 -9.07
C ALA A 44 10.41 -3.38 -9.27
N VAL A 45 9.87 -3.62 -10.47
CA VAL A 45 8.44 -3.46 -10.75
C VAL A 45 7.59 -4.44 -9.93
N ARG A 46 8.01 -5.71 -9.85
CA ARG A 46 7.35 -6.72 -9.01
C ARG A 46 7.37 -6.34 -7.53
N LEU A 47 8.52 -5.88 -7.03
CA LEU A 47 8.67 -5.40 -5.66
C LEU A 47 7.80 -4.18 -5.38
N ASN A 48 7.78 -3.19 -6.29
CA ASN A 48 6.94 -2.00 -6.19
C ASN A 48 5.46 -2.39 -6.06
N THR A 49 5.02 -3.30 -6.93
CA THR A 49 3.63 -3.80 -6.96
C THR A 49 3.26 -4.48 -5.65
N ALA A 50 4.09 -5.39 -5.17
CA ALA A 50 3.87 -6.10 -3.91
C ALA A 50 3.80 -5.15 -2.71
N VAL A 51 4.73 -4.18 -2.63
CA VAL A 51 4.79 -3.22 -1.53
C VAL A 51 3.60 -2.27 -1.53
N ARG A 52 3.18 -1.75 -2.70
CA ARG A 52 1.98 -0.90 -2.80
C ARG A 52 0.73 -1.64 -2.37
N LEU A 53 0.57 -2.88 -2.79
CA LEU A 53 -0.53 -3.72 -2.35
C LEU A 53 -0.52 -3.87 -0.82
N ASN A 54 0.62 -4.21 -0.23
CA ASN A 54 0.72 -4.40 1.22
C ASN A 54 0.48 -3.10 1.99
N ARG A 55 1.03 -1.97 1.51
CA ARG A 55 0.82 -0.65 2.10
C ARG A 55 -0.64 -0.21 2.03
N ALA A 56 -1.31 -0.41 0.89
CA ALA A 56 -2.75 -0.16 0.77
C ALA A 56 -3.56 -0.97 1.79
N TRP A 57 -3.20 -2.23 2.00
CA TRP A 57 -3.87 -3.07 3.00
C TRP A 57 -3.59 -2.60 4.43
N ALA A 58 -2.35 -2.21 4.74
CA ALA A 58 -2.01 -1.62 6.04
C ALA A 58 -2.81 -0.34 6.32
N TRP A 59 -2.98 0.53 5.32
CA TRP A 59 -3.85 1.71 5.45
C TRP A 59 -5.31 1.35 5.74
N ILE A 60 -5.87 0.37 5.04
CA ILE A 60 -7.24 -0.10 5.24
C ILE A 60 -7.43 -0.69 6.64
N GLN A 61 -6.42 -1.33 7.22
CA GLN A 61 -6.52 -1.97 8.54
C GLN A 61 -6.35 -1.00 9.71
N MET A 62 -5.99 0.27 9.47
CA MET A 62 -5.88 1.24 10.56
C MET A 62 -7.25 1.53 11.19
N PRO A 63 -7.29 1.78 12.52
CA PRO A 63 -8.52 2.18 13.20
C PRO A 63 -9.12 3.45 12.59
N GLU A 64 -10.45 3.52 12.56
CA GLU A 64 -11.17 4.73 12.16
C GLU A 64 -10.92 5.86 13.18
N GLY A 65 -10.74 7.07 12.68
CA GLY A 65 -10.46 8.27 13.46
C GLY A 65 -10.29 9.50 12.55
N ASP A 66 -9.86 10.63 13.11
CA ASP A 66 -9.76 11.91 12.39
C ASP A 66 -8.85 11.87 11.14
N GLY A 67 -7.94 10.89 11.05
CA GLY A 67 -7.07 10.66 9.89
C GLY A 67 -7.60 9.66 8.85
N SER A 68 -8.76 9.05 9.06
CA SER A 68 -9.28 7.94 8.24
C SER A 68 -9.49 8.32 6.76
N ALA A 69 -9.92 9.56 6.48
CA ALA A 69 -10.06 10.03 5.10
C ALA A 69 -8.71 10.06 4.36
N PHE A 70 -7.64 10.48 5.04
CA PHE A 70 -6.30 10.52 4.46
C PHE A 70 -5.74 9.11 4.25
N THR A 71 -5.90 8.20 5.21
CA THR A 71 -5.42 6.82 5.08
C THR A 71 -6.15 6.08 3.96
N LEU A 72 -7.46 6.26 3.85
CA LEU A 72 -8.25 5.70 2.74
C LEU A 72 -7.80 6.28 1.39
N ALA A 73 -7.56 7.60 1.29
CA ALA A 73 -7.08 8.21 0.06
C ALA A 73 -5.71 7.67 -0.37
N ALA A 74 -4.79 7.48 0.59
CA ALA A 74 -3.50 6.85 0.33
C ALA A 74 -3.66 5.39 -0.16
N ALA A 75 -4.58 4.62 0.43
CA ALA A 75 -4.87 3.26 0.00
C ALA A 75 -5.45 3.20 -1.44
N GLU A 76 -6.37 4.11 -1.79
CA GLU A 76 -6.92 4.20 -3.15
C GLU A 76 -5.82 4.58 -4.16
N GLN A 77 -4.94 5.50 -3.81
CA GLN A 77 -3.82 5.90 -4.66
C GLN A 77 -2.88 4.71 -4.94
N ASP A 78 -2.52 3.95 -3.91
CA ASP A 78 -1.68 2.75 -4.07
C ASP A 78 -2.33 1.70 -4.97
N CYS A 79 -3.62 1.43 -4.77
CA CYS A 79 -4.35 0.48 -5.61
C CYS A 79 -4.44 0.95 -7.07
N SER A 80 -4.72 2.24 -7.28
CA SER A 80 -4.82 2.82 -8.62
C SER A 80 -3.47 2.82 -9.36
N ALA A 81 -2.37 3.04 -8.64
CA ALA A 81 -1.02 2.96 -9.19
C ALA A 81 -0.61 1.54 -9.59
N VAL A 82 -1.15 0.51 -8.91
CA VAL A 82 -0.97 -0.90 -9.31
C VAL A 82 -1.83 -1.23 -10.52
N ILE A 83 -3.12 -0.86 -10.52
CA ILE A 83 -4.03 -1.13 -11.64
C ILE A 83 -3.55 -0.47 -12.93
N GLY A 84 -3.01 0.75 -12.86
CA GLY A 84 -2.45 1.42 -14.04
C GLY A 84 -1.25 0.71 -14.65
N ARG A 85 -0.61 -0.22 -13.92
CA ARG A 85 0.52 -1.04 -14.40
C ARG A 85 0.10 -2.47 -14.73
N ASP A 86 -0.70 -3.09 -13.88
CA ASP A 86 -1.24 -4.43 -14.01
C ASP A 86 -2.78 -4.39 -13.95
N PRO A 87 -3.44 -4.26 -15.11
CA PRO A 87 -4.91 -4.24 -15.21
C PRO A 87 -5.59 -5.56 -14.82
N CYS A 88 -4.83 -6.63 -14.57
CA CYS A 88 -5.35 -7.94 -14.17
C CYS A 88 -5.22 -8.19 -12.65
N CYS A 89 -4.68 -7.23 -11.89
CA CYS A 89 -4.42 -7.39 -10.46
C CYS A 89 -5.72 -7.37 -9.62
N VAL A 90 -6.35 -8.54 -9.44
CA VAL A 90 -7.60 -8.71 -8.67
C VAL A 90 -7.49 -8.13 -7.25
N LYS A 91 -6.35 -8.30 -6.58
CA LYS A 91 -6.12 -7.78 -5.22
C LYS A 91 -6.22 -6.24 -5.18
N ALA A 92 -5.73 -5.54 -6.21
CA ALA A 92 -5.79 -4.10 -6.27
C ALA A 92 -7.23 -3.60 -6.46
N PHE A 93 -8.01 -4.25 -7.33
CA PHE A 93 -9.42 -3.90 -7.55
C PHE A 93 -10.25 -4.13 -6.28
N TYR A 94 -10.11 -5.29 -5.65
CA TYR A 94 -10.83 -5.62 -4.43
C TYR A 94 -10.56 -4.59 -3.32
N ARG A 95 -9.29 -4.28 -3.06
CA ARG A 95 -8.90 -3.31 -2.02
C ARG A 95 -9.39 -1.90 -2.34
N ARG A 96 -9.34 -1.48 -3.60
CA ARG A 96 -9.87 -0.17 -4.02
C ARG A 96 -11.39 -0.08 -3.85
N ALA A 97 -12.12 -1.14 -4.16
CA ALA A 97 -13.56 -1.19 -3.96
C ALA A 97 -13.93 -1.01 -2.48
N LEU A 98 -13.25 -1.73 -1.58
CA LEU A 98 -13.42 -1.61 -0.14
C LEU A 98 -13.13 -0.19 0.38
N VAL A 99 -12.07 0.46 -0.15
CA VAL A 99 -11.75 1.85 0.19
C VAL A 99 -12.87 2.79 -0.21
N ARG A 100 -13.40 2.66 -1.44
CA ARG A 100 -14.48 3.52 -1.96
C ARG A 100 -15.78 3.33 -1.20
N GLU A 101 -16.09 2.11 -0.78
CA GLU A 101 -17.23 1.81 0.09
C GLU A 101 -17.11 2.59 1.41
N ARG A 102 -15.96 2.48 2.10
CA ARG A 102 -15.71 3.22 3.36
C ARG A 102 -15.72 4.72 3.19
N MET A 103 -15.17 5.25 2.09
CA MET A 103 -15.23 6.69 1.79
C MET A 103 -16.64 7.19 1.47
N SER A 104 -17.47 6.38 0.82
CA SER A 104 -18.86 6.74 0.51
C SER A 104 -19.70 6.84 1.78
N HIS A 105 -19.37 6.04 2.80
CA HIS A 105 -20.01 6.09 4.11
C HIS A 105 -19.57 7.31 4.95
N TRP A 106 -18.43 7.94 4.65
CA TRP A 106 -18.01 9.18 5.31
C TRP A 106 -18.85 10.40 4.91
N LYS A 107 -19.49 10.39 3.73
CA LYS A 107 -20.30 11.52 3.24
C LYS A 107 -21.75 11.53 3.76
N VAL A 108 -22.11 10.64 4.69
CA VAL A 108 -23.44 10.64 5.32
C VAL A 108 -23.27 10.85 6.82
N ARG A 109 -23.14 12.12 7.23
CA ARG A 109 -23.45 12.58 8.59
C ARG A 109 -23.67 14.08 8.61
#